data_AF-A0A1H7GPH6-F1
#
_entry.id   AF-A0A1H7GPH6-F1
#
_cell.length_a   1.000
_cell.length_b   1.000
_cell.length_c   1.000
_cell.angle_alpha   90.00
_cell.angle_beta   90.00
_cell.angle_gamma   90.00
#
_symmetry.space_group_name_H-M   'P 1'
#
loop_
_entity.id
_entity.type
_entity.pdbx_description
1 polymer ?
#
loop_
_entity_poly.entity_id
_entity_poly.type
_entity_poly.pdbx_seq_one_letter_code
_entity_poly.pdbx_strand_id
1 'polypeptide(L)'
;MDWFVSDMGGDKFPHWMRRLGISKDDGEVVVPAAIAGNEYEVALRAEGDGVPRHHRDGHVYVSATWLSNAFPDASVVCEKLAFIARNNVSSATTDSEAVTQYTQLASQAESRSDAVITQALYRRGFTQNQSRDALWFTPIAFGRRLLQSKNMKFSDNFLVLSPNGEVLQEGQLSDNSIYRSAVELAPALLSDAAIKHVAFRSPEIRSFADAVSKGASAEDLEWTPVIFFSSSPMSQGLERASQVTSSFLGPDRN
;
A
#
# COMPACT_ATOMS: atom_id res chain seq x y z
N MET A 1 1.15 19.98 -5.51
CA MET A 1 -0.11 19.19 -5.60
C MET A 1 0.17 17.73 -5.34
N ASP A 2 -0.65 17.11 -4.50
CA ASP A 2 -0.74 15.65 -4.40
C ASP A 2 -1.82 15.15 -5.36
N TRP A 3 -1.58 13.98 -5.94
CA TRP A 3 -2.44 13.40 -6.95
C TRP A 3 -2.82 11.97 -6.56
N PHE A 4 -4.09 11.64 -6.69
CA PHE A 4 -4.62 10.32 -6.34
C PHE A 4 -5.76 9.95 -7.30
N VAL A 5 -6.15 8.68 -7.29
CA VAL A 5 -7.21 8.15 -8.15
C VAL A 5 -8.41 7.83 -7.27
N SER A 6 -9.56 8.40 -7.61
CA SER A 6 -10.82 8.13 -6.95
C SER A 6 -11.43 6.81 -7.45
N ASP A 7 -12.11 6.09 -6.57
CA ASP A 7 -12.98 4.97 -6.98
C ASP A 7 -14.34 5.43 -7.50
N MET A 8 -14.57 6.74 -7.62
CA MET A 8 -15.82 7.25 -8.15
C MET A 8 -16.08 6.67 -9.55
N GLY A 9 -17.23 6.00 -9.68
CA GLY A 9 -17.71 5.42 -10.94
C GLY A 9 -17.13 4.05 -11.28
N GLY A 10 -16.20 3.50 -10.48
CA GLY A 10 -15.58 2.21 -10.76
C GLY A 10 -15.04 2.14 -12.20
N ASP A 11 -15.43 1.11 -12.94
CA ASP A 11 -15.01 0.91 -14.34
C ASP A 11 -15.76 1.78 -15.35
N LYS A 12 -16.76 2.57 -14.93
CA LYS A 12 -17.49 3.45 -15.84
C LYS A 12 -16.66 4.62 -16.34
N PHE A 13 -15.64 5.03 -15.58
CA PHE A 13 -14.74 6.10 -15.96
C PHE A 13 -13.33 5.55 -16.23
N PRO A 14 -12.69 5.97 -17.33
CA PRO A 14 -11.31 5.61 -17.56
C PRO A 14 -10.43 6.16 -16.44
N HIS A 15 -9.33 5.47 -16.17
CA HIS A 15 -8.45 5.74 -15.03
C HIS A 15 -8.01 7.21 -14.92
N TRP A 16 -7.73 7.87 -16.04
CA TRP A 16 -7.32 9.29 -16.08
C TRP A 16 -8.43 10.24 -15.61
N MET A 17 -9.69 9.92 -15.91
CA MET A 17 -10.86 10.73 -15.54
C MET A 17 -11.24 10.55 -14.06
N ARG A 18 -10.67 9.53 -13.41
CA ARG A 18 -10.79 9.30 -11.96
C ARG A 18 -9.66 9.93 -11.16
N ARG A 19 -8.62 10.44 -11.83
CA ARG A 19 -7.49 11.10 -11.17
C ARG A 19 -7.90 12.50 -10.71
N LEU A 20 -7.46 12.90 -9.53
CA LEU A 20 -7.71 14.20 -8.94
C LEU A 20 -6.42 14.75 -8.37
N GLY A 21 -6.28 16.08 -8.39
CA GLY A 21 -5.19 16.78 -7.73
C GLY A 21 -5.72 17.57 -6.54
N ILE A 22 -4.92 17.70 -5.50
CA ILE A 22 -5.20 18.61 -4.39
C ILE A 22 -3.94 19.42 -4.05
N SER A 23 -4.10 20.72 -3.94
CA SER A 23 -3.05 21.64 -3.56
C SER A 23 -2.73 21.50 -2.06
N LYS A 24 -1.44 21.52 -1.72
CA LYS A 24 -0.99 21.44 -0.32
C LYS A 24 -1.13 22.78 0.40
N ASP A 25 -1.06 23.87 -0.36
CA ASP A 25 -0.94 25.21 0.20
C ASP A 25 -2.31 25.76 0.62
N ASP A 26 -3.34 25.51 -0.18
CA ASP A 26 -4.70 26.05 0.00
C ASP A 26 -5.81 24.98 -0.04
N GLY A 27 -5.47 23.70 -0.25
CA GLY A 27 -6.46 22.62 -0.33
C GLY A 27 -7.34 22.66 -1.57
N GLU A 28 -6.98 23.45 -2.58
CA GLU A 28 -7.73 23.51 -3.84
C GLU A 28 -7.71 22.14 -4.53
N VAL A 29 -8.90 21.66 -4.91
CA VAL A 29 -9.06 20.40 -5.64
C VAL A 29 -9.18 20.69 -7.11
N VAL A 30 -8.36 20.02 -7.92
CA VAL A 30 -8.44 20.04 -9.37
C VAL A 30 -8.92 18.71 -9.91
N VAL A 31 -9.82 18.77 -10.89
CA VAL A 31 -10.51 17.63 -11.49
C VAL A 31 -10.37 17.67 -13.01
N PRO A 32 -10.48 16.52 -13.72
CA PRO A 32 -10.41 16.49 -15.17
C PRO A 32 -11.47 17.40 -15.80
N ALA A 33 -11.05 18.28 -16.71
CA ALA A 33 -11.93 19.17 -17.45
C ALA A 33 -13.01 18.40 -18.23
N ALA A 34 -12.69 17.20 -18.70
CA ALA A 34 -13.62 16.30 -19.39
C ALA A 34 -14.86 15.89 -18.57
N ILE A 35 -14.90 16.10 -17.25
CA ILE A 35 -16.10 15.86 -16.44
C ILE A 35 -17.28 16.70 -16.92
N ALA A 36 -17.02 17.89 -17.47
CA ALA A 36 -18.05 18.73 -18.08
C ALA A 36 -18.34 18.37 -19.56
N GLY A 37 -17.88 17.22 -20.05
CA GLY A 37 -18.15 16.69 -21.39
C GLY A 37 -17.02 16.95 -22.38
N ASN A 38 -16.80 18.20 -22.79
CA ASN A 38 -15.79 18.56 -23.79
C ASN A 38 -14.56 19.21 -23.15
N GLU A 39 -13.47 18.45 -23.03
CA GLU A 39 -12.21 18.91 -22.43
C GLU A 39 -11.65 20.18 -23.10
N TYR A 40 -11.71 20.27 -24.43
CA TYR A 40 -11.16 21.40 -25.19
C TYR A 40 -11.96 22.69 -24.93
N GLU A 41 -13.29 22.60 -24.92
CA GLU A 41 -14.17 23.72 -24.61
C GLU A 41 -13.91 24.27 -23.20
N VAL A 42 -13.82 23.36 -22.22
CA VAL A 42 -13.52 23.71 -20.83
C VAL A 42 -12.13 24.34 -20.71
N ALA A 43 -11.13 23.80 -21.41
CA ALA A 43 -9.76 24.32 -21.39
C ALA A 43 -9.65 25.73 -22.00
N LEU A 44 -10.37 26.01 -23.09
CA LEU A 44 -10.44 27.35 -23.69
C LEU A 44 -11.15 28.34 -22.77
N ARG A 45 -12.25 27.92 -22.15
CA ARG A 45 -13.01 28.79 -21.24
C ARG A 45 -12.19 29.10 -19.98
N ALA A 46 -11.51 28.11 -19.40
CA ALA A 46 -10.63 28.32 -18.26
C ALA A 46 -9.53 29.34 -18.57
N GLU A 47 -8.94 29.28 -19.77
CA GLU A 47 -7.96 30.27 -20.22
C GLU A 47 -8.55 31.67 -20.37
N GLY A 48 -9.75 31.78 -20.96
CA GLY A 48 -10.47 33.06 -21.05
C GLY A 48 -10.83 33.65 -19.69
N ASP A 49 -11.15 32.81 -18.71
CA ASP A 49 -11.48 33.20 -17.33
C ASP A 49 -10.23 33.43 -16.46
N GLY A 50 -9.02 33.21 -16.99
CA GLY A 50 -7.77 33.33 -16.23
C GLY A 50 -7.58 32.25 -15.16
N VAL A 51 -8.28 31.12 -15.28
CA VAL A 51 -8.23 29.99 -14.35
C VAL A 51 -7.00 29.14 -14.65
N PRO A 52 -6.18 28.79 -13.64
CA PRO A 52 -5.07 27.89 -13.81
C PRO A 52 -5.50 26.54 -14.40
N ARG A 53 -4.74 26.07 -15.40
CA ARG A 53 -4.87 24.74 -16.01
C ARG A 53 -3.68 23.90 -15.61
N HIS A 54 -3.95 22.70 -15.11
CA HIS A 54 -2.92 21.72 -14.82
C HIS A 54 -2.95 20.65 -15.90
N HIS A 55 -1.79 20.35 -16.48
CA HIS A 55 -1.66 19.29 -17.47
C HIS A 55 -1.08 18.04 -16.83
N ARG A 56 -1.72 16.89 -17.02
CA ARG A 56 -1.22 15.59 -16.55
C ARG A 56 -1.69 14.47 -17.46
N ASP A 57 -0.76 13.60 -17.86
CA ASP A 57 -1.01 12.46 -18.74
C ASP A 57 -1.73 12.82 -20.06
N GLY A 58 -1.44 14.01 -20.59
CA GLY A 58 -2.09 14.52 -21.82
C GLY A 58 -3.47 15.16 -21.59
N HIS A 59 -3.98 15.19 -20.36
CA HIS A 59 -5.29 15.75 -20.02
C HIS A 59 -5.19 17.06 -19.24
N VAL A 60 -6.27 17.84 -19.31
CA VAL A 60 -6.42 19.14 -18.64
C VAL A 60 -7.22 18.96 -17.36
N TYR A 61 -6.70 19.54 -16.28
CA TYR A 61 -7.33 19.59 -14.96
C TYR A 61 -7.53 21.03 -14.55
N VAL A 62 -8.68 21.32 -13.96
CA VAL A 62 -9.09 22.66 -13.54
C VAL A 62 -9.70 22.60 -12.15
N SER A 63 -9.81 23.75 -11.49
CA SER A 63 -10.45 23.88 -10.17
C SER A 63 -11.85 23.26 -10.17
N ALA A 64 -12.11 22.35 -9.23
CA ALA A 64 -13.43 21.72 -9.05
C ALA A 64 -14.50 22.77 -8.75
N THR A 65 -14.13 23.80 -7.98
CA THR A 65 -15.04 24.90 -7.63
C THR A 65 -15.37 25.74 -8.86
N TRP A 66 -14.39 26.11 -9.67
CA TRP A 66 -14.66 26.83 -10.91
C TRP A 66 -15.47 25.98 -11.90
N LEU A 67 -15.10 24.70 -12.09
CA LEU A 67 -15.78 23.82 -13.04
C LEU A 67 -17.26 23.63 -12.67
N SER A 68 -17.56 23.45 -11.37
CA SER A 68 -18.92 23.37 -10.85
C SER A 68 -19.75 24.64 -11.17
N ASN A 69 -19.14 25.81 -11.04
CA ASN A 69 -19.80 27.09 -11.29
C ASN A 69 -19.99 27.38 -12.79
N ALA A 70 -18.97 27.09 -13.61
CA ALA A 70 -18.98 27.38 -15.05
C ALA A 70 -19.82 26.38 -15.86
N PHE A 71 -19.96 25.14 -15.35
CA PHE A 71 -20.69 24.03 -15.97
C PHE A 71 -21.61 23.35 -14.94
N PRO A 72 -22.83 23.89 -14.73
CA PRO A 72 -23.73 23.41 -13.67
C PRO A 72 -24.07 21.92 -13.72
N ASP A 73 -24.11 21.31 -14.91
CA ASP A 73 -24.35 19.87 -15.07
C ASP A 73 -23.24 19.01 -14.44
N ALA A 74 -22.03 19.56 -14.30
CA ALA A 74 -20.89 18.90 -13.66
C ALA A 74 -20.84 19.10 -12.13
N SER A 75 -21.69 19.97 -11.56
CA SER A 75 -21.61 20.42 -10.16
C SER A 75 -21.64 19.27 -9.16
N VAL A 76 -22.64 18.39 -9.26
CA VAL A 76 -22.81 17.23 -8.37
C VAL A 76 -21.58 16.32 -8.39
N VAL A 77 -20.98 16.10 -9.57
CA VAL A 77 -19.79 15.27 -9.72
C VAL A 77 -18.57 15.98 -9.12
N CYS A 78 -18.40 17.27 -9.40
CA CYS A 78 -17.30 18.08 -8.87
C CYS A 78 -17.32 18.17 -7.34
N GLU A 79 -18.49 18.41 -6.73
CA GLU A 79 -18.66 18.46 -5.28
C GLU A 79 -18.28 17.13 -4.63
N LYS A 80 -18.75 16.02 -5.22
CA LYS A 80 -18.44 14.68 -4.72
C LYS A 80 -16.95 14.36 -4.85
N LEU A 81 -16.30 14.74 -5.95
CA LEU A 81 -14.86 14.55 -6.16
C LEU A 81 -14.05 15.41 -5.19
N ALA A 82 -14.45 16.67 -4.99
CA ALA A 82 -13.82 17.58 -4.04
C ALA A 82 -13.95 17.09 -2.60
N PHE A 83 -15.11 16.54 -2.23
CA PHE A 83 -15.31 15.91 -0.93
C PHE A 83 -14.38 14.70 -0.74
N ILE A 84 -14.31 13.80 -1.73
CA ILE A 84 -13.39 12.65 -1.69
C ILE A 84 -11.94 13.14 -1.56
N ALA A 85 -11.55 14.14 -2.36
CA ALA A 85 -10.20 14.69 -2.36
C ALA A 85 -9.79 15.27 -1.01
N ARG A 86 -10.65 16.10 -0.42
CA ARG A 86 -10.37 16.74 0.86
C ARG A 86 -10.35 15.73 1.99
N ASN A 87 -11.22 14.72 1.98
CA ASN A 87 -11.15 13.66 2.98
C ASN A 87 -9.86 12.84 2.86
N ASN A 88 -9.33 12.64 1.65
CA ASN A 88 -8.03 11.99 1.48
C ASN A 88 -6.86 12.83 2.05
N VAL A 89 -7.02 14.14 2.25
CA VAL A 89 -5.97 15.02 2.79
C VAL A 89 -6.18 15.38 4.26
N SER A 90 -7.42 15.60 4.71
CA SER A 90 -7.76 15.93 6.09
C SER A 90 -7.72 14.73 7.04
N SER A 91 -7.76 13.49 6.51
CA SER A 91 -7.37 12.29 7.25
C SER A 91 -6.08 11.75 6.67
N ALA A 92 -4.98 12.49 6.78
CA ALA A 92 -3.65 11.93 6.52
C ALA A 92 -3.38 10.85 7.57
N THR A 93 -3.91 9.66 7.31
CA THR A 93 -3.75 8.52 8.18
C THR A 93 -2.27 8.22 8.27
N THR A 94 -1.76 8.11 9.50
CA THR A 94 -0.34 7.87 9.72
C THR A 94 -0.01 6.41 9.51
N ASP A 95 1.27 6.13 9.25
CA ASP A 95 1.77 4.74 9.17
C ASP A 95 1.55 3.98 10.49
N SER A 96 1.69 4.67 11.63
CA SER A 96 1.36 4.13 12.96
C SER A 96 -0.13 3.77 13.11
N GLU A 97 -1.03 4.58 12.55
CA GLU A 97 -2.45 4.25 12.49
C GLU A 97 -2.71 3.06 11.56
N ALA A 98 -2.02 2.98 10.42
CA ALA A 98 -2.17 1.86 9.48
C ALA A 98 -1.78 0.53 10.13
N VAL A 99 -0.64 0.50 10.84
CA VAL A 99 -0.19 -0.65 11.64
C VAL A 99 -1.21 -1.03 12.71
N THR A 100 -1.70 -0.03 13.47
CA THR A 100 -2.66 -0.25 14.55
C THR A 100 -3.97 -0.85 14.02
N GLN A 101 -4.51 -0.26 12.94
CA GLN A 101 -5.75 -0.71 12.32
C GLN A 101 -5.62 -2.07 11.65
N TYR A 102 -4.49 -2.35 10.99
CA TYR A 102 -4.18 -3.67 10.44
C TYR A 102 -4.14 -4.72 11.57
N THR A 103 -3.40 -4.44 12.64
CA THR A 103 -3.25 -5.33 13.79
C THR A 103 -4.60 -5.64 14.42
N GLN A 104 -5.44 -4.63 14.62
CA GLN A 104 -6.79 -4.82 15.17
C GLN A 104 -7.65 -5.67 14.24
N LEU A 105 -7.68 -5.37 12.93
CA LEU A 105 -8.47 -6.11 11.95
C LEU A 105 -8.07 -7.58 11.84
N ALA A 106 -6.76 -7.85 11.84
CA ALA A 106 -6.21 -9.20 11.77
C ALA A 106 -6.44 -9.98 13.08
N SER A 107 -6.35 -9.31 14.24
CA SER A 107 -6.52 -9.95 15.56
C SER A 107 -7.97 -10.32 15.88
N GLN A 108 -8.95 -9.57 15.35
CA GLN A 108 -10.37 -9.77 15.63
C GLN A 108 -11.03 -10.87 14.81
N ALA A 109 -10.37 -11.36 13.76
CA ALA A 109 -11.03 -12.20 12.78
C ALA A 109 -10.30 -13.50 12.58
N GLU A 110 -10.90 -14.57 13.11
CA GLU A 110 -10.49 -15.92 12.77
C GLU A 110 -10.62 -16.08 11.25
N SER A 111 -9.48 -16.29 10.57
CA SER A 111 -9.41 -16.68 9.15
C SER A 111 -9.80 -15.62 8.10
N ARG A 112 -9.74 -14.30 8.38
CA ARG A 112 -9.92 -13.30 7.30
C ARG A 112 -8.78 -13.36 6.29
N SER A 113 -9.13 -13.39 5.00
CA SER A 113 -8.16 -13.26 3.93
C SER A 113 -7.54 -11.86 3.90
N ASP A 114 -6.34 -11.78 3.36
CA ASP A 114 -5.58 -10.53 3.23
C ASP A 114 -6.36 -9.49 2.43
N ALA A 115 -7.03 -9.91 1.35
CA ALA A 115 -7.88 -9.05 0.54
C ALA A 115 -8.99 -8.36 1.34
N VAL A 116 -9.60 -9.06 2.30
CA VAL A 116 -10.64 -8.48 3.17
C VAL A 116 -10.06 -7.43 4.12
N ILE A 117 -8.87 -7.68 4.67
CA ILE A 117 -8.19 -6.74 5.57
C ILE A 117 -7.77 -5.49 4.81
N THR A 118 -7.12 -5.63 3.65
CA THR A 118 -6.71 -4.52 2.79
C THR A 118 -7.92 -3.69 2.35
N GLN A 119 -9.02 -4.32 1.94
CA GLN A 119 -10.25 -3.62 1.58
C GLN A 119 -10.85 -2.85 2.76
N ALA A 120 -10.75 -3.39 3.98
CA ALA A 120 -11.21 -2.73 5.19
C ALA A 120 -10.34 -1.53 5.57
N LEU A 121 -9.01 -1.61 5.42
CA LEU A 121 -8.11 -0.47 5.57
C LEU A 121 -8.44 0.63 4.56
N TYR A 122 -8.62 0.26 3.29
CA TYR A 122 -8.99 1.22 2.26
C TYR A 122 -10.29 1.97 2.57
N ARG A 123 -11.32 1.26 3.07
CA ARG A 123 -12.58 1.88 3.52
C ARG A 123 -12.42 2.81 4.73
N ARG A 124 -11.32 2.68 5.48
CA ARG A 124 -10.95 3.56 6.60
C ARG A 124 -10.09 4.75 6.18
N GLY A 125 -9.86 4.95 4.87
CA GLY A 125 -9.13 6.09 4.34
C GLY A 125 -7.62 5.89 4.22
N PHE A 126 -7.12 4.66 4.42
CA PHE A 126 -5.72 4.34 4.15
C PHE A 126 -5.49 4.22 2.63
N THR A 127 -4.36 4.72 2.16
CA THR A 127 -3.99 4.58 0.74
C THR A 127 -3.75 3.11 0.38
N GLN A 128 -3.74 2.80 -0.92
CA GLN A 128 -3.42 1.45 -1.40
C GLN A 128 -2.01 1.01 -0.95
N ASN A 129 -1.02 1.91 -1.04
CA ASN A 129 0.34 1.64 -0.59
C ASN A 129 0.40 1.38 0.91
N GLN A 130 -0.22 2.22 1.73
CA GLN A 130 -0.24 1.99 3.19
C GLN A 130 -0.94 0.68 3.55
N SER A 131 -2.05 0.37 2.90
CA SER A 131 -2.80 -0.86 3.17
C SER A 131 -2.01 -2.12 2.79
N ARG A 132 -1.29 -2.08 1.66
CA ARG A 132 -0.41 -3.16 1.20
C ARG A 132 0.81 -3.29 2.10
N ASP A 133 1.49 -2.19 2.38
CA ASP A 133 2.71 -2.17 3.17
C ASP A 133 2.41 -2.58 4.63
N ALA A 134 1.26 -2.20 5.20
CA ALA A 134 0.82 -2.68 6.52
C ALA A 134 0.60 -4.20 6.53
N LEU A 135 -0.03 -4.73 5.47
CA LEU A 135 -0.21 -6.17 5.30
C LEU A 135 1.12 -6.92 5.21
N TRP A 136 2.08 -6.39 4.45
CA TRP A 136 3.39 -7.03 4.22
C TRP A 136 4.32 -6.93 5.42
N PHE A 137 4.50 -5.72 5.96
CA PHE A 137 5.58 -5.43 6.89
C PHE A 137 5.19 -5.60 8.36
N THR A 138 3.91 -5.42 8.73
CA THR A 138 3.50 -5.58 10.14
C THR A 138 3.71 -6.99 10.65
N PRO A 139 3.31 -8.07 9.93
CA PRO A 139 3.61 -9.44 10.36
C PRO A 139 5.11 -9.71 10.52
N ILE A 140 5.94 -9.20 9.60
CA ILE A 140 7.40 -9.36 9.67
C ILE A 140 7.96 -8.71 10.93
N ALA A 141 7.62 -7.44 11.18
CA ALA A 141 8.07 -6.71 12.38
C ALA A 141 7.66 -7.44 13.67
N PHE A 142 6.40 -7.89 13.75
CA PHE A 142 5.87 -8.61 14.92
C PHE A 142 6.54 -9.97 15.08
N GLY A 143 6.77 -10.70 13.98
CA GLY A 143 7.47 -11.97 13.98
C GLY A 143 8.92 -11.84 14.44
N ARG A 144 9.68 -10.91 13.87
CA ARG A 144 11.06 -10.65 14.30
C ARG A 144 11.14 -10.23 15.76
N ARG A 145 10.19 -9.45 16.25
CA ARG A 145 10.10 -9.09 17.67
C ARG A 145 9.92 -10.33 18.56
N LEU A 146 9.09 -11.30 18.18
CA LEU A 146 8.94 -12.56 18.91
C LEU A 146 10.24 -13.38 18.93
N LEU A 147 10.95 -13.41 17.81
CA LEU A 147 12.19 -14.18 17.66
C LEU A 147 13.43 -13.45 18.19
N GLN A 148 13.32 -12.18 18.58
CA GLN A 148 14.45 -11.37 19.03
C GLN A 148 15.17 -11.97 20.25
N SER A 149 14.45 -12.69 21.12
CA SER A 149 15.02 -13.39 22.27
C SER A 149 16.00 -14.53 21.91
N LYS A 150 16.05 -14.94 20.63
CA LYS A 150 16.86 -16.06 20.13
C LYS A 150 18.17 -15.61 19.44
N ASN A 151 18.52 -14.32 19.55
CA ASN A 151 19.74 -13.74 18.99
C ASN A 151 19.95 -14.03 17.49
N MET A 152 18.84 -14.20 16.76
CA MET A 152 18.85 -14.48 15.33
C MET A 152 19.21 -13.22 14.53
N LYS A 153 19.91 -13.40 13.41
CA LYS A 153 20.25 -12.33 12.48
C LYS A 153 19.37 -12.41 11.25
N PHE A 154 18.42 -11.49 11.13
CA PHE A 154 17.55 -11.40 9.97
C PHE A 154 18.16 -10.54 8.88
N SER A 155 17.94 -10.90 7.61
CA SER A 155 18.26 -10.02 6.48
C SER A 155 17.38 -8.77 6.55
N ASP A 156 17.95 -7.58 6.36
CA ASP A 156 17.16 -6.35 6.26
C ASP A 156 16.61 -6.13 4.85
N ASN A 157 17.04 -6.92 3.86
CA ASN A 157 16.60 -6.74 2.48
C ASN A 157 15.21 -7.35 2.25
N PHE A 158 14.46 -6.74 1.35
CA PHE A 158 13.25 -7.32 0.78
C PHE A 158 13.21 -7.17 -0.74
N LEU A 159 12.46 -8.06 -1.37
CA LEU A 159 12.20 -8.06 -2.81
C LEU A 159 10.70 -8.12 -3.05
N VAL A 160 10.22 -7.37 -4.04
CA VAL A 160 8.88 -7.52 -4.59
C VAL A 160 9.02 -8.07 -5.99
N LEU A 161 8.46 -9.24 -6.22
CA LEU A 161 8.47 -9.92 -7.50
C LEU A 161 7.13 -9.78 -8.22
N SER A 162 7.16 -9.74 -9.55
CA SER A 162 5.99 -9.95 -10.38
C SER A 162 5.51 -11.40 -10.29
N PRO A 163 4.31 -11.74 -10.78
CA PRO A 163 3.83 -13.12 -10.79
C PRO A 163 4.76 -14.11 -11.52
N ASN A 164 5.54 -13.63 -12.48
CA ASN A 164 6.50 -14.43 -13.25
C ASN A 164 7.91 -14.44 -12.63
N GLY A 165 8.12 -13.72 -11.51
CA GLY A 165 9.39 -13.70 -10.79
C GLY A 165 10.33 -12.55 -11.16
N GLU A 166 9.90 -11.60 -11.99
CA GLU A 166 10.69 -10.42 -12.30
C GLU A 166 10.79 -9.51 -11.06
N VAL A 167 11.97 -8.97 -10.77
CA VAL A 167 12.15 -8.04 -9.65
C VAL A 167 11.52 -6.70 -10.02
N LEU A 168 10.42 -6.35 -9.35
CA LEU A 168 9.73 -5.07 -9.51
C LEU A 168 10.28 -4.01 -8.55
N GLN A 169 10.71 -4.44 -7.37
CA GLN A 169 11.26 -3.56 -6.34
C GLN A 169 12.24 -4.35 -5.47
N GLU A 170 13.29 -3.65 -5.04
CA GLU A 170 14.25 -4.08 -4.02
C GLU A 170 14.44 -2.94 -3.02
N GLY A 171 14.67 -3.26 -1.75
CA GLY A 171 14.94 -2.27 -0.74
C GLY A 171 15.30 -2.86 0.62
N GLN A 172 15.49 -1.99 1.59
CA GLN A 172 15.71 -2.35 2.99
C GLN A 172 14.42 -2.16 3.80
N LEU A 173 14.12 -3.09 4.69
CA LEU A 173 12.97 -3.03 5.58
C LEU A 173 13.07 -1.82 6.50
N SER A 174 14.27 -1.53 7.01
CA SER A 174 14.52 -0.35 7.86
C SER A 174 14.26 1.00 7.17
N ASP A 175 14.26 1.06 5.83
CA ASP A 175 13.91 2.25 5.06
C ASP A 175 12.39 2.42 4.88
N ASN A 176 11.59 1.36 5.04
CA ASN A 176 10.14 1.43 4.92
C ASN A 176 9.52 2.03 6.19
N SER A 177 8.75 3.11 6.03
CA SER A 177 8.17 3.85 7.15
C SER A 177 7.13 3.04 7.93
N ILE A 178 6.29 2.24 7.26
CA ILE A 178 5.35 1.33 7.94
C ILE A 178 6.08 0.24 8.71
N TYR A 179 7.14 -0.35 8.16
CA TYR A 179 7.94 -1.33 8.89
C TYR A 179 8.52 -0.73 10.18
N ARG A 180 9.11 0.48 10.11
CA ARG A 180 9.62 1.17 11.31
C ARG A 180 8.53 1.42 12.34
N SER A 181 7.38 1.95 11.93
CA SER A 181 6.22 2.12 12.81
C SER A 181 5.77 0.80 13.43
N ALA A 182 5.79 -0.30 12.67
CA ALA A 182 5.43 -1.62 13.18
C ALA A 182 6.44 -2.16 14.21
N VAL A 183 7.74 -1.96 14.01
CA VAL A 183 8.78 -2.32 14.98
C VAL A 183 8.61 -1.55 16.28
N GLU A 184 8.34 -0.24 16.20
CA GLU A 184 8.13 0.63 17.36
C GLU A 184 6.87 0.25 18.14
N LEU A 185 5.77 -0.04 17.44
CA LEU A 185 4.48 -0.35 18.06
C LEU A 185 4.37 -1.80 18.54
N ALA A 186 5.16 -2.72 18.00
CA ALA A 186 5.07 -4.15 18.33
C ALA A 186 5.03 -4.41 19.84
N PRO A 187 5.93 -3.88 20.70
CA PRO A 187 5.88 -4.14 22.14
C PRO A 187 4.55 -3.79 22.81
N ALA A 188 3.84 -2.76 22.34
CA ALA A 188 2.56 -2.34 22.89
C ALA A 188 1.37 -3.12 22.31
N LEU A 189 1.48 -3.63 21.09
CA LEU A 189 0.38 -4.27 20.36
C LEU A 189 0.43 -5.81 20.37
N LEU A 190 1.53 -6.42 20.82
CA LEU A 190 1.77 -7.88 20.80
C LEU A 190 0.98 -8.65 21.88
N SER A 191 -0.35 -8.62 21.79
CA SER A 191 -1.26 -9.49 22.56
C SER A 191 -1.26 -10.93 22.05
N ASP A 192 -1.82 -11.89 22.81
CA ASP A 192 -1.99 -13.28 22.36
C ASP A 192 -2.72 -13.39 21.02
N ALA A 193 -3.75 -12.56 20.82
CA ALA A 193 -4.48 -12.49 19.55
C ALA A 193 -3.59 -11.97 18.41
N ALA A 194 -2.78 -10.94 18.68
CA ALA A 194 -1.83 -10.42 17.69
C ALA A 194 -0.72 -11.43 17.39
N ILE A 195 -0.23 -12.18 18.38
CA ILE A 195 0.73 -13.27 18.15
C ILE A 195 0.08 -14.27 17.19
N LYS A 196 -1.07 -14.84 17.58
CA LYS A 196 -1.76 -15.91 16.84
C LYS A 196 -2.17 -15.49 15.43
N HIS A 197 -2.65 -14.26 15.26
CA HIS A 197 -3.30 -13.84 14.01
C HIS A 197 -2.53 -12.82 13.18
N VAL A 198 -1.50 -12.16 13.74
CA VAL A 198 -0.65 -11.20 13.03
C VAL A 198 0.75 -11.79 12.84
N ALA A 199 1.45 -12.12 13.93
CA ALA A 199 2.84 -12.57 13.82
C ALA A 199 2.97 -13.89 13.05
N PHE A 200 2.07 -14.85 13.27
CA PHE A 200 2.05 -16.12 12.52
C PHE A 200 1.71 -15.99 11.03
N ARG A 201 1.30 -14.81 10.55
CA ARG A 201 1.21 -14.54 9.11
C ARG A 201 2.58 -14.31 8.46
N SER A 202 3.59 -13.96 9.27
CA SER A 202 4.96 -13.78 8.80
C SER A 202 5.46 -15.06 8.12
N PRO A 203 6.00 -14.98 6.89
CA PRO A 203 6.72 -16.10 6.29
C PRO A 203 7.89 -16.55 7.18
N GLU A 204 8.58 -15.63 7.87
CA GLU A 204 9.71 -15.98 8.73
C GLU A 204 9.28 -16.83 9.93
N ILE A 205 8.18 -16.46 10.59
CA ILE A 205 7.65 -17.26 11.72
C ILE A 205 7.21 -18.65 11.26
N ARG A 206 6.61 -18.76 10.07
CA ARG A 206 6.20 -20.05 9.50
C ARG A 206 7.42 -20.92 9.16
N SER A 207 8.44 -20.34 8.52
CA SER A 207 9.69 -21.04 8.22
C SER A 207 10.43 -21.48 9.49
N PHE A 208 10.48 -20.61 10.51
CA PHE A 208 11.02 -20.95 11.83
C PHE A 208 10.29 -22.14 12.45
N ALA A 209 8.96 -22.07 12.52
CA ALA A 209 8.14 -23.11 13.13
C ALA A 209 8.27 -24.45 12.40
N ASP A 210 8.28 -24.42 11.05
CA ASP A 210 8.48 -25.60 10.22
C ASP A 210 9.86 -26.23 10.45
N ALA A 211 10.93 -25.43 10.45
CA ALA A 211 12.29 -25.92 10.68
C ALA A 211 12.48 -26.52 12.08
N VAL A 212 11.98 -25.84 13.12
CA VAL A 212 12.03 -26.35 14.50
C VAL A 212 11.20 -27.64 14.65
N SER A 213 10.05 -27.74 13.99
CA SER A 213 9.24 -28.97 14.00
C SER A 213 9.96 -30.17 13.36
N LYS A 214 10.94 -29.90 12.49
CA LYS A 214 11.82 -30.88 11.85
C LYS A 214 13.12 -31.13 12.62
N GLY A 215 13.28 -30.53 13.79
CA GLY A 215 14.43 -30.72 14.68
C GLY A 215 15.60 -29.77 14.43
N ALA A 216 15.46 -28.74 13.59
CA ALA A 216 16.50 -27.73 13.42
C ALA A 216 16.67 -26.88 14.68
N SER A 217 17.91 -26.51 15.02
CA SER A 217 18.16 -25.49 16.04
C SER A 217 17.81 -24.11 15.49
N ALA A 218 17.29 -23.23 16.34
CA ALA A 218 17.07 -21.83 15.99
C ALA A 218 18.35 -21.14 15.54
N GLU A 219 19.49 -21.51 16.12
CA GLU A 219 20.79 -20.87 15.88
C GLU A 219 21.38 -21.24 14.50
N ASP A 220 20.93 -22.35 13.91
CA ASP A 220 21.39 -22.85 12.60
C ASP A 220 20.60 -22.24 11.42
N LEU A 221 19.57 -21.43 11.71
CA LEU A 221 18.71 -20.85 10.67
C LEU A 221 19.33 -19.58 10.09
N GLU A 222 19.59 -19.63 8.78
CA GLU A 222 19.99 -18.47 8.00
C GLU A 222 18.77 -17.83 7.33
N TRP A 223 18.68 -16.51 7.41
CA TRP A 223 17.53 -15.75 6.93
C TRP A 223 17.86 -15.05 5.62
N THR A 224 17.15 -15.43 4.57
CA THR A 224 17.21 -14.76 3.26
C THR A 224 16.40 -13.46 3.27
N PRO A 225 16.54 -12.60 2.24
CA PRO A 225 15.65 -11.46 2.05
C PRO A 225 14.17 -11.88 2.07
N VAL A 226 13.30 -11.00 2.57
CA VAL A 226 11.85 -11.24 2.54
C VAL A 226 11.36 -11.06 1.12
N ILE A 227 10.70 -12.07 0.56
CA ILE A 227 10.17 -12.02 -0.81
C ILE A 227 8.66 -11.84 -0.75
N PHE A 228 8.17 -10.79 -1.41
CA PHE A 228 6.76 -10.53 -1.67
C PHE A 228 6.46 -10.74 -3.15
N PHE A 229 5.20 -11.06 -3.46
CA PHE A 229 4.71 -11.02 -4.82
C PHE A 229 3.67 -9.90 -4.96
N SER A 230 3.71 -9.17 -6.06
CA SER A 230 2.75 -8.08 -6.34
C SER A 230 1.32 -8.59 -6.54
N SER A 231 1.15 -9.87 -6.88
CA SER A 231 -0.13 -10.59 -6.91
C SER A 231 0.12 -12.10 -6.76
N SER A 232 -0.88 -12.95 -6.97
CA SER A 232 -0.70 -14.41 -6.90
C SER A 232 0.44 -14.88 -7.82
N PRO A 233 1.46 -15.60 -7.29
CA PRO A 233 2.59 -16.03 -8.08
C PRO A 233 2.21 -17.16 -9.05
N MET A 234 2.84 -17.17 -10.22
CA MET A 234 2.82 -18.31 -11.13
C MET A 234 3.95 -19.29 -10.77
N SER A 235 3.92 -20.51 -11.33
CA SER A 235 4.97 -21.52 -11.10
C SER A 235 6.37 -20.99 -11.40
N GLN A 236 6.53 -20.24 -12.50
CA GLN A 236 7.80 -19.61 -12.86
C GLN A 236 8.27 -18.59 -11.81
N GLY A 237 7.34 -17.80 -11.26
CA GLY A 237 7.66 -16.84 -10.20
C GLY A 237 8.14 -17.51 -8.92
N LEU A 238 7.51 -18.63 -8.53
CA LEU A 238 7.95 -19.43 -7.38
C LEU A 238 9.34 -20.04 -7.59
N GLU A 239 9.61 -20.58 -8.78
CA GLU A 239 10.93 -21.11 -9.13
C GLU A 239 11.99 -20.00 -9.05
N ARG A 240 11.68 -18.82 -9.59
CA ARG A 240 12.59 -17.69 -9.56
C ARG A 240 12.85 -17.19 -8.13
N ALA A 241 11.82 -17.12 -7.29
CA ALA A 241 12.00 -16.79 -5.88
C ALA A 241 12.92 -17.80 -5.17
N SER A 242 12.76 -19.10 -5.45
CA SER A 242 13.66 -20.13 -4.92
C SER A 242 15.11 -19.94 -5.38
N GLN A 243 15.33 -19.65 -6.67
CA GLN A 243 16.68 -19.39 -7.20
C GLN A 243 17.36 -18.19 -6.54
N VAL A 244 16.60 -17.11 -6.31
CA VAL A 244 17.09 -15.90 -5.64
C VAL A 244 17.48 -16.21 -4.19
N THR A 245 16.63 -16.94 -3.47
CA THR A 245 16.90 -17.42 -2.11
C THR A 245 18.17 -18.28 -2.06
N SER A 246 18.32 -19.26 -2.96
CA SER A 246 19.51 -20.12 -3.01
C SER A 246 20.79 -19.35 -3.34
N SER A 247 20.71 -18.37 -4.26
CA SER A 247 21.86 -17.54 -4.63
C SER A 247 22.37 -16.70 -3.46
N PHE A 248 21.46 -16.29 -2.55
CA PHE A 248 21.80 -15.53 -1.35
C PHE A 248 22.55 -16.37 -0.30
N LEU A 249 22.28 -17.68 -0.24
CA LEU A 249 22.92 -18.61 0.72
C LEU A 249 24.30 -19.11 0.27
N GLY A 250 24.68 -18.85 -0.99
CA GLY A 250 25.96 -19.25 -1.57
C GLY A 250 25.99 -20.70 -2.09
N PRO A 251 26.95 -21.04 -2.98
CA PRO A 251 26.98 -22.31 -3.70
C PRO A 251 27.40 -23.54 -2.85
N ASP A 252 28.04 -23.34 -1.70
CA ASP A 252 28.68 -24.42 -0.93
C ASP A 252 27.72 -25.19 0.01
N ARG A 253 26.40 -25.00 -0.08
CA ARG A 253 25.46 -25.45 0.97
C ARG A 253 24.14 -26.09 0.52
N ASN A 254 24.09 -26.65 -0.70
CA ASN A 254 22.96 -27.49 -1.14
C ASN A 254 23.04 -28.93 -0.62
#